data_AF-A0A2L1J5I5-F1
#
_entry.id   AF-A0A2L1J5I5-F1
#
_cell.length_a   1.000
_cell.length_b   1.000
_cell.length_c   1.000
_cell.angle_alpha   90.00
_cell.angle_beta   90.00
_cell.angle_gamma   90.00
#
_symmetry.space_group_name_H-M   'P 1'
#
loop_
_entity.id
_entity.type
_entity.pdbx_description
1 polymer ?
#
loop_
_entity_poly.entity_id
_entity_poly.type
_entity_poly.pdbx_seq_one_letter_code
_entity_poly.pdbx_strand_id
1 'polypeptide(L)'
;MNRLLARPWLAVKSLLLCGLLAMATHAHAAEGDYRLGTQGEVLDDRVMYTIGGGSAVGSPSSLYRPSGLGVGGSWRANMMCGNMSLTNTLQNQLNGATEGFQQIMGSIVQNATQAVMSLPALIIQRANPGLYELLSNGVMQGRIDFDRSKLTCQAMAEKMADKVGQAGWGALAKNQEMQGNLEKTGGDAVSAVKNTEARNGSNGVSWVGGQKAGGSGQPPIRVTSDVVRAGYNLLHNRSVDDRASISSSDCLGGAICQTWTSPQEESEWAVRVLGESEVATCDSCETLRATAGSGLSPLIQEAYSERLKALQGLLSGSLPPTPDNLAKASSPMLPVTRGVIEALRDDPDQDLLARRLASETALSSVLNKALLLLRTLLAGSHEPNIASVEPAQSALTKNIDTLEREIRLLQTELQVRQMLATNTASLVLDRHAGGADASRTVEQGDPEPDRLNDADARRK
;
A
#
# COMPACT_ATOMS: atom_id res chain seq x y z
N MET A 1 96.13 35.76 -19.62
CA MET A 1 96.37 34.64 -18.70
C MET A 1 95.08 33.83 -18.58
N ASN A 2 95.15 32.54 -18.93
CA ASN A 2 94.39 31.37 -18.42
C ASN A 2 92.99 31.57 -17.80
N ARG A 3 91.97 30.73 -17.99
CA ARG A 3 91.65 29.50 -18.75
C ARG A 3 90.26 29.10 -18.19
N LEU A 4 89.33 28.61 -19.03
CA LEU A 4 88.43 27.44 -18.78
C LEU A 4 87.37 27.54 -17.63
N LEU A 5 86.14 27.02 -17.66
CA LEU A 5 85.46 25.97 -18.44
C LEU A 5 83.93 26.01 -18.20
N ALA A 6 83.19 25.55 -19.22
CA ALA A 6 81.98 24.72 -19.17
C ALA A 6 80.63 25.24 -18.59
N ARG A 7 79.68 25.46 -19.52
CA ARG A 7 78.26 25.11 -19.36
C ARG A 7 78.12 23.57 -19.27
N PRO A 8 77.05 23.04 -18.63
CA PRO A 8 75.98 22.55 -19.49
C PRO A 8 74.58 22.95 -19.05
N TRP A 9 73.83 23.30 -20.08
CA TRP A 9 72.45 23.74 -20.13
C TRP A 9 71.60 22.50 -20.37
N LEU A 10 71.34 21.67 -19.34
CA LEU A 10 70.58 20.42 -19.50
C LEU A 10 69.65 20.04 -18.33
N ALA A 11 69.69 20.73 -17.18
CA ALA A 11 68.86 20.36 -16.03
C ALA A 11 67.45 21.00 -16.00
N VAL A 12 67.18 22.02 -16.83
CA VAL A 12 65.92 22.81 -16.70
C VAL A 12 64.79 22.28 -17.57
N LYS A 13 65.06 21.41 -18.57
CA LYS A 13 64.01 20.84 -19.43
C LYS A 13 63.32 19.58 -18.86
N SER A 14 63.82 18.99 -17.77
CA SER A 14 63.18 17.81 -17.16
C SER A 14 62.07 18.16 -16.17
N LEU A 15 62.08 19.37 -15.59
CA LEU A 15 61.07 19.81 -14.62
C LEU A 15 59.77 20.34 -15.24
N LEU A 16 59.79 20.68 -16.53
CA LEU A 16 58.59 21.09 -17.27
C LEU A 16 57.80 19.92 -17.87
N LEU A 17 58.38 18.71 -17.93
CA LEU A 17 57.68 17.52 -18.42
C LEU A 17 56.88 16.80 -17.31
N CYS A 18 57.28 16.93 -16.04
CA CYS A 18 56.54 16.36 -14.91
C CYS A 18 55.31 17.19 -14.48
N GLY A 19 55.19 18.45 -14.89
CA GLY A 19 53.99 19.27 -14.62
C GLY A 19 52.80 18.94 -15.52
N LEU A 20 53.04 18.34 -16.69
CA LEU A 20 51.99 18.01 -17.67
C LEU A 20 51.43 16.58 -17.52
N LEU A 21 52.07 15.72 -16.72
CA LEU A 21 51.59 14.38 -16.39
C LEU A 21 50.75 14.32 -15.10
N ALA A 22 50.56 15.45 -14.42
CA ALA A 22 49.67 15.58 -13.26
C ALA A 22 48.24 16.02 -13.63
N MET A 23 47.93 16.17 -14.91
CA MET A 23 46.56 16.08 -15.43
C MET A 23 46.22 14.60 -15.66
N ALA A 24 46.51 13.78 -14.65
CA ALA A 24 45.92 12.46 -14.56
C ALA A 24 44.41 12.70 -14.49
N THR A 25 43.73 12.21 -15.51
CA THR A 25 42.28 11.99 -15.54
C THR A 25 41.80 11.76 -14.12
N HIS A 26 41.12 12.74 -13.54
CA HIS A 26 40.20 12.44 -12.46
C HIS A 26 39.20 11.48 -13.07
N ALA A 27 39.46 10.17 -12.90
CA ALA A 27 38.38 9.22 -12.84
C ALA A 27 37.45 9.83 -11.81
N HIS A 28 36.25 10.23 -12.25
CA HIS A 28 35.16 10.49 -11.32
C HIS A 28 34.94 9.17 -10.59
N ALA A 29 35.69 8.96 -9.51
CA ALA A 29 35.32 8.02 -8.47
C ALA A 29 33.91 8.42 -8.06
N ALA A 30 33.05 7.41 -7.96
CA ALA A 30 31.64 7.50 -7.67
C ALA A 30 31.38 8.23 -6.34
N GLU A 31 31.39 9.56 -6.36
CA GLU A 31 31.08 10.41 -5.22
C GLU A 31 29.85 11.25 -5.59
N GLY A 32 28.69 10.65 -5.33
CA GLY A 32 27.37 11.25 -5.54
C GLY A 32 26.30 10.22 -5.18
N ASP A 33 25.58 10.47 -4.08
CA ASP A 33 24.38 9.80 -3.55
C ASP A 33 23.80 8.63 -4.38
N TYR A 34 24.48 7.47 -4.42
CA TYR A 34 23.94 6.26 -5.04
C TYR A 34 22.87 5.68 -4.13
N ARG A 35 21.61 6.02 -4.40
CA ARG A 35 20.44 5.39 -3.77
C ARG A 35 20.07 4.13 -4.55
N LEU A 36 19.56 3.11 -3.87
CA LEU A 36 19.05 1.92 -4.55
C LEU A 36 17.99 2.35 -5.59
N GLY A 37 18.08 1.83 -6.82
CA GLY A 37 17.23 2.26 -7.94
C GLY A 37 17.73 3.45 -8.76
N THR A 38 18.82 4.13 -8.38
CA THR A 38 19.44 5.15 -9.26
C THR A 38 20.29 4.47 -10.33
N GLN A 39 20.09 4.87 -11.59
CA GLN A 39 20.96 4.48 -12.69
C GLN A 39 22.02 5.57 -12.85
N GLY A 40 23.30 5.21 -12.76
CA GLY A 40 24.39 6.13 -13.03
C GLY A 40 24.41 6.56 -14.50
N GLU A 41 25.16 7.60 -14.82
CA GLU A 41 25.40 8.01 -16.20
C GLU A 41 26.21 6.90 -16.90
N VAL A 42 25.52 6.03 -17.65
CA VAL A 42 26.18 4.99 -18.45
C VAL A 42 26.53 5.60 -19.80
N LEU A 43 27.81 5.60 -20.14
CA LEU A 43 28.31 6.14 -21.42
C LEU A 43 27.89 5.28 -22.63
N ASP A 44 27.57 4.00 -22.41
CA ASP A 44 27.11 3.06 -23.44
C ASP A 44 25.76 2.43 -23.04
N ASP A 45 24.69 2.85 -23.73
CA ASP A 45 23.34 2.31 -23.56
C ASP A 45 23.30 0.79 -23.72
N ARG A 46 24.16 0.19 -24.55
CA ARG A 46 24.18 -1.26 -24.74
C ARG A 46 24.53 -1.99 -23.46
N VAL A 47 25.55 -1.50 -22.72
CA VAL A 47 25.94 -2.07 -21.43
C VAL A 47 24.76 -2.04 -20.46
N MET A 48 24.05 -0.91 -20.41
CA MET A 48 22.88 -0.74 -19.56
C MET A 48 21.79 -1.78 -19.82
N TYR A 49 21.40 -2.00 -21.09
CA TYR A 49 20.35 -2.96 -21.42
C TYR A 49 20.81 -4.42 -21.30
N THR A 50 22.09 -4.73 -21.56
CA THR A 50 22.62 -6.10 -21.41
C THR A 50 22.67 -6.54 -19.94
N ILE A 51 22.99 -5.62 -19.02
CA ILE A 51 23.05 -5.95 -17.58
C ILE A 51 21.70 -5.75 -16.86
N GLY A 52 20.69 -5.19 -17.53
CA GLY A 52 19.38 -4.89 -16.94
C GLY A 52 19.36 -3.63 -16.06
N GLY A 53 20.30 -2.70 -16.26
CA GLY A 53 20.41 -1.43 -15.56
C GLY A 53 21.44 -1.39 -14.43
N GLY A 54 21.67 -0.18 -13.88
CA GLY A 54 22.72 0.08 -12.89
C GLY A 54 22.44 -0.40 -11.46
N SER A 55 21.28 -0.99 -11.20
CA SER A 55 20.93 -1.53 -9.89
C SER A 55 20.16 -2.84 -10.04
N ALA A 56 20.59 -3.87 -9.30
CA ALA A 56 19.93 -5.19 -9.30
C ALA A 56 18.54 -5.15 -8.63
N VAL A 57 18.23 -4.09 -7.88
CA VAL A 57 16.97 -3.89 -7.17
C VAL A 57 16.44 -2.51 -7.51
N GLY A 58 15.13 -2.42 -7.79
CA GLY A 58 14.47 -1.13 -8.00
C GLY A 58 14.49 -0.23 -6.76
N SER A 59 14.08 1.02 -6.93
CA SER A 59 13.99 1.97 -5.82
C SER A 59 13.15 1.39 -4.67
N PRO A 60 13.56 1.61 -3.40
CA PRO A 60 12.80 1.14 -2.26
C PRO A 60 11.39 1.74 -2.32
N SER A 61 10.39 0.93 -1.94
CA SER A 61 8.98 1.36 -1.99
C SER A 61 8.72 2.61 -1.15
N SER A 62 9.38 2.68 0.00
CA SER A 62 9.48 3.87 0.84
C SER A 62 10.84 3.88 1.56
N LEU A 63 11.31 5.07 1.90
CA LEU A 63 12.52 5.30 2.70
C LEU A 63 12.21 5.73 4.13
N TYR A 64 10.93 5.84 4.48
CA TYR A 64 10.51 6.08 5.85
C TYR A 64 10.58 4.80 6.67
N ARG A 65 10.82 4.95 7.96
CA ARG A 65 10.67 3.87 8.95
C ARG A 65 9.28 4.02 9.58
N PRO A 66 8.31 3.14 9.28
CA PRO A 66 6.99 3.22 9.90
C PRO A 66 7.13 3.10 11.41
N SER A 67 6.48 4.03 12.13
CA SER A 67 6.40 3.96 13.58
C SER A 67 5.50 2.79 14.00
N GLY A 68 5.85 2.12 15.10
CA GLY A 68 4.98 1.09 15.66
C GLY A 68 3.64 1.67 16.07
N LEU A 69 2.54 1.18 15.48
CA LEU A 69 1.19 1.56 15.87
C LEU A 69 0.76 0.72 17.07
N GLY A 70 0.76 1.34 18.25
CA GLY A 70 0.11 0.77 19.44
C GLY A 70 -1.34 1.22 19.49
N VAL A 71 -2.29 0.30 19.35
CA VAL A 71 -3.70 0.57 19.67
C VAL A 71 -4.04 -0.16 20.97
N GLY A 72 -4.24 0.62 22.04
CA GLY A 72 -4.48 0.17 23.42
C GLY A 72 -5.90 -0.33 23.70
N GLY A 73 -6.61 -0.85 22.69
CA GLY A 73 -8.00 -1.29 22.79
C GLY A 73 -8.29 -2.48 21.90
N SER A 74 -7.62 -3.61 22.13
CA SER A 74 -7.91 -4.87 21.43
C SER A 74 -9.28 -5.40 21.89
N TRP A 75 -10.24 -5.42 20.97
CA TRP A 75 -11.52 -6.12 21.15
C TRP A 75 -11.24 -7.63 21.26
N ARG A 76 -11.54 -8.23 22.42
CA ARG A 76 -11.41 -9.68 22.65
C ARG A 76 -12.78 -10.29 22.87
N ALA A 77 -13.34 -10.88 21.83
CA ALA A 77 -14.64 -11.59 21.85
C ALA A 77 -14.80 -12.50 23.08
N ASN A 78 -13.75 -13.24 23.41
CA ASN A 78 -13.76 -14.27 24.45
C ASN A 78 -13.83 -13.70 25.89
N MET A 79 -13.59 -12.40 26.08
CA MET A 79 -13.64 -11.74 27.39
C MET A 79 -14.90 -10.87 27.58
N MET A 80 -15.62 -10.55 26.50
CA MET A 80 -16.75 -9.63 26.55
C MET A 80 -17.89 -10.13 27.44
N CYS A 81 -18.36 -11.38 27.24
CA CYS A 81 -19.45 -11.94 28.06
C CYS A 81 -19.03 -12.21 29.51
N GLY A 82 -17.72 -12.26 29.80
CA GLY A 82 -17.17 -12.40 31.14
C GLY A 82 -17.31 -11.14 32.00
N ASN A 83 -17.48 -9.97 31.38
CA ASN A 83 -17.66 -8.69 32.10
C ASN A 83 -19.10 -8.46 32.59
N MET A 84 -20.01 -9.41 32.34
CA MET A 84 -21.37 -9.35 32.84
C MET A 84 -21.42 -9.58 34.36
N SER A 85 -22.06 -8.67 35.09
CA SER A 85 -22.19 -8.67 36.55
C SER A 85 -23.64 -8.92 36.95
N LEU A 86 -23.88 -10.07 37.59
CA LEU A 86 -25.20 -10.37 38.17
C LEU A 86 -25.58 -9.33 39.23
N THR A 87 -24.61 -8.86 40.03
CA THR A 87 -24.84 -7.84 41.06
C THR A 87 -25.35 -6.54 40.45
N ASN A 88 -24.69 -6.04 39.40
CA ASN A 88 -25.08 -4.78 38.77
C ASN A 88 -26.37 -4.93 37.96
N THR A 89 -26.58 -6.11 37.34
CA THR A 89 -27.85 -6.45 36.68
C THR A 89 -29.00 -6.44 37.67
N LEU A 90 -28.86 -7.10 38.82
CA LEU A 90 -29.87 -7.11 39.88
C LEU A 90 -30.09 -5.71 40.45
N GLN A 91 -29.02 -4.94 40.71
CA GLN A 91 -29.12 -3.57 41.21
C GLN A 91 -29.90 -2.67 40.24
N ASN A 92 -29.61 -2.73 38.94
CA ASN A 92 -30.28 -1.90 37.94
C ASN A 92 -31.73 -2.34 37.65
N GLN A 93 -31.99 -3.66 37.59
CA GLN A 93 -33.34 -4.20 37.41
C GLN A 93 -34.23 -3.88 38.60
N LEU A 94 -33.68 -3.98 39.81
CA LEU A 94 -34.38 -3.57 41.02
C LEU A 94 -34.52 -2.05 41.06
N ASN A 95 -33.52 -1.24 40.70
CA ASN A 95 -33.65 0.22 40.61
C ASN A 95 -34.75 0.68 39.61
N GLY A 96 -34.90 0.00 38.47
CA GLY A 96 -35.95 0.27 37.49
C GLY A 96 -37.37 -0.08 37.98
N ALA A 97 -37.49 -0.98 38.94
CA ALA A 97 -38.75 -1.33 39.59
C ALA A 97 -39.09 -0.44 40.81
N THR A 98 -38.24 0.54 41.15
CA THR A 98 -38.22 1.10 42.51
C THR A 98 -38.26 2.62 42.64
N GLU A 99 -39.40 3.18 42.24
CA GLU A 99 -39.95 4.31 43.01
C GLU A 99 -40.58 3.81 44.34
N GLY A 100 -41.11 2.58 44.39
CA GLY A 100 -41.73 2.02 45.60
C GLY A 100 -40.77 1.51 46.68
N PHE A 101 -39.52 1.14 46.33
CA PHE A 101 -38.56 0.54 47.28
C PHE A 101 -37.60 1.56 47.90
N GLN A 102 -37.29 2.64 47.16
CA GLN A 102 -36.52 3.76 47.70
C GLN A 102 -37.29 4.48 48.83
N GLN A 103 -38.62 4.54 48.75
CA GLN A 103 -39.50 5.08 49.79
C GLN A 103 -39.54 4.22 51.07
N ILE A 104 -39.35 2.89 50.94
CA ILE A 104 -39.35 1.95 52.07
C ILE A 104 -37.95 1.84 52.70
N MET A 105 -36.88 1.95 51.92
CA MET A 105 -35.50 2.05 52.43
C MET A 105 -35.29 3.32 53.27
N GLY A 106 -35.89 4.46 52.87
CA GLY A 106 -35.84 5.70 53.65
C GLY A 106 -36.56 5.63 55.01
N SER A 107 -37.53 4.73 55.17
CA SER A 107 -38.30 4.55 56.41
C SER A 107 -37.78 3.42 57.32
N ILE A 108 -36.86 2.57 56.84
CA ILE A 108 -36.24 1.49 57.61
C ILE A 108 -34.89 1.91 58.22
N VAL A 109 -34.17 2.86 57.62
CA VAL A 109 -32.84 3.30 58.09
C VAL A 109 -32.88 4.04 59.44
N GLN A 110 -34.04 4.51 59.90
CA GLN A 110 -34.16 5.20 61.21
C GLN A 110 -34.55 4.32 62.40
N ASN A 111 -34.88 3.02 62.22
CA ASN A 111 -35.47 2.23 63.33
C ASN A 111 -34.83 0.86 63.64
N ALA A 112 -33.73 0.45 63.01
CA ALA A 112 -33.19 -0.90 63.22
C ALA A 112 -31.69 -0.92 63.56
N THR A 113 -31.31 -0.33 64.69
CA THR A 113 -30.06 -0.67 65.38
C THR A 113 -30.40 -1.69 66.46
N GLN A 114 -29.87 -2.91 66.34
CA GLN A 114 -29.90 -4.04 67.28
C GLN A 114 -30.95 -5.16 67.02
N ALA A 115 -30.73 -5.99 66.00
CA ALA A 115 -31.05 -7.44 66.03
C ALA A 115 -30.37 -8.22 64.88
N VAL A 116 -29.30 -8.95 65.20
CA VAL A 116 -28.82 -10.24 64.65
C VAL A 116 -29.19 -10.63 63.20
N MET A 117 -28.25 -10.38 62.28
CA MET A 117 -27.57 -11.26 61.29
C MET A 117 -28.21 -12.52 60.63
N SER A 118 -29.49 -12.88 60.78
CA SER A 118 -30.04 -14.02 60.01
C SER A 118 -31.47 -13.93 59.51
N LEU A 119 -32.21 -12.85 59.83
CA LEU A 119 -33.64 -12.80 59.53
C LEU A 119 -34.15 -11.55 58.78
N PRO A 120 -33.47 -10.97 57.76
CA PRO A 120 -34.13 -9.98 56.89
C PRO A 120 -35.37 -10.57 56.20
N ALA A 121 -35.28 -11.80 55.69
CA ALA A 121 -36.35 -12.47 54.96
C ALA A 121 -37.61 -12.71 55.81
N LEU A 122 -37.46 -13.28 57.01
CA LEU A 122 -38.58 -13.63 57.91
C LEU A 122 -39.20 -12.40 58.61
N ILE A 123 -38.43 -11.33 58.81
CA ILE A 123 -38.96 -10.04 59.27
C ILE A 123 -39.77 -9.39 58.14
N ILE A 124 -39.26 -9.36 56.90
CA ILE A 124 -40.00 -8.83 55.74
C ILE A 124 -41.24 -9.67 55.46
N GLN A 125 -41.19 -11.00 55.56
CA GLN A 125 -42.37 -11.87 55.44
C GLN A 125 -43.47 -11.56 56.46
N ARG A 126 -43.10 -11.25 57.72
CA ARG A 126 -44.07 -10.88 58.74
C ARG A 126 -44.56 -9.44 58.64
N ALA A 127 -43.69 -8.52 58.23
CA ALA A 127 -44.01 -7.10 58.14
C ALA A 127 -44.80 -6.76 56.86
N ASN A 128 -44.46 -7.42 55.75
CA ASN A 128 -45.15 -7.28 54.47
C ASN A 128 -44.90 -8.53 53.60
N PRO A 129 -45.77 -9.57 53.67
CA PRO A 129 -45.61 -10.79 52.89
C PRO A 129 -45.60 -10.53 51.37
N GLY A 130 -46.32 -9.51 50.89
CA GLY A 130 -46.31 -9.10 49.48
C GLY A 130 -44.95 -8.56 49.02
N LEU A 131 -44.23 -7.83 49.89
CA LEU A 131 -42.87 -7.35 49.57
C LEU A 131 -41.86 -8.50 49.51
N TYR A 132 -41.99 -9.49 50.40
CA TYR A 132 -41.14 -10.69 50.34
C TYR A 132 -41.36 -11.48 49.04
N GLU A 133 -42.62 -11.68 48.65
CA GLU A 133 -42.96 -12.36 47.40
C GLU A 133 -42.42 -11.59 46.18
N LEU A 134 -42.58 -10.25 46.15
CA LEU A 134 -42.02 -9.40 45.09
C LEU A 134 -40.49 -9.46 45.04
N LEU A 135 -39.81 -9.51 46.18
CA LEU A 135 -38.35 -9.62 46.25
C LEU A 135 -37.84 -10.99 45.84
N SER A 136 -38.49 -12.05 46.33
CA SER A 136 -38.15 -13.44 45.97
C SER A 136 -38.37 -13.69 44.48
N ASN A 137 -39.51 -13.26 43.95
CA ASN A 137 -39.84 -13.40 42.53
C ASN A 137 -38.99 -12.46 41.66
N GLY A 138 -38.71 -11.24 42.12
CA GLY A 138 -37.87 -10.27 41.40
C GLY A 138 -36.41 -10.67 41.28
N VAL A 139 -35.80 -11.21 42.35
CA VAL A 139 -34.41 -11.72 42.31
C VAL A 139 -34.32 -12.98 41.45
N MET A 140 -35.33 -13.87 41.50
CA MET A 140 -35.39 -15.05 40.63
C MET A 140 -35.51 -14.66 39.15
N GLN A 141 -36.41 -13.73 38.83
CA GLN A 141 -36.57 -13.21 37.47
C GLN A 141 -35.30 -12.52 36.98
N GLY A 142 -34.64 -11.72 37.84
CA GLY A 142 -33.38 -11.07 37.51
C GLY A 142 -32.23 -12.05 37.20
N ARG A 143 -32.17 -13.20 37.88
CA ARG A 143 -31.21 -14.27 37.55
C ARG A 143 -31.53 -14.93 36.21
N ILE A 144 -32.80 -15.22 35.93
CA ILE A 144 -33.24 -15.79 34.65
C ILE A 144 -32.90 -14.83 33.49
N ASP A 145 -33.17 -13.53 33.67
CA ASP A 145 -32.87 -12.52 32.66
C ASP A 145 -31.36 -12.33 32.46
N PHE A 146 -30.58 -12.42 33.53
CA PHE A 146 -29.11 -12.44 33.46
C PHE A 146 -28.59 -13.65 32.68
N ASP A 147 -29.05 -14.86 33.02
CA ASP A 147 -28.63 -16.10 32.37
C ASP A 147 -29.02 -16.09 30.88
N ARG A 148 -30.23 -15.62 30.55
CA ARG A 148 -30.66 -15.40 29.17
C ARG A 148 -29.73 -14.43 28.45
N SER A 149 -29.42 -13.30 29.08
CA SER A 149 -28.55 -12.27 28.49
C SER A 149 -27.13 -12.80 28.22
N LYS A 150 -26.62 -13.64 29.14
CA LYS A 150 -25.34 -14.32 28.97
C LYS A 150 -25.35 -15.30 27.80
N LEU A 151 -26.41 -16.11 27.66
CA LEU A 151 -26.58 -17.01 26.52
C LEU A 151 -26.68 -16.23 25.20
N THR A 152 -27.41 -15.10 25.18
CA THR A 152 -27.47 -14.23 23.99
C THR A 152 -26.09 -13.67 23.64
N CYS A 153 -25.31 -13.23 24.63
CA CYS A 153 -23.92 -12.79 24.40
C CYS A 153 -23.04 -13.91 23.85
N GLN A 154 -23.11 -15.11 24.42
CA GLN A 154 -22.37 -16.28 23.94
C GLN A 154 -22.75 -16.63 22.50
N ALA A 155 -24.04 -16.66 22.19
CA ALA A 155 -24.54 -16.92 20.84
C ALA A 155 -24.09 -15.85 19.82
N MET A 156 -23.96 -14.58 20.23
CA MET A 156 -23.40 -13.52 19.38
C MET A 156 -21.90 -13.68 19.14
N ALA A 157 -21.15 -14.12 20.15
CA ALA A 157 -19.72 -14.42 20.02
C ALA A 157 -19.49 -15.64 19.12
N GLU A 158 -20.25 -16.72 19.30
CA GLU A 158 -20.16 -17.95 18.47
C GLU A 158 -20.49 -17.69 17.00
N LYS A 159 -21.55 -16.90 16.73
CA LYS A 159 -21.94 -16.53 15.36
C LYS A 159 -20.84 -15.81 14.55
N MET A 160 -19.80 -15.29 15.20
CA MET A 160 -18.68 -14.66 14.50
C MET A 160 -17.66 -15.69 14.00
N ALA A 161 -17.49 -16.82 14.69
CA ALA A 161 -16.51 -17.84 14.32
C ALA A 161 -16.87 -18.55 13.00
N ASP A 162 -18.17 -18.69 12.72
CA ASP A 162 -18.67 -19.46 11.57
C ASP A 162 -19.05 -18.61 10.35
N LYS A 163 -18.90 -17.28 10.42
CA LYS A 163 -19.39 -16.36 9.38
C LYS A 163 -18.28 -15.74 8.55
N VAL A 164 -18.28 -16.08 7.27
CA VAL A 164 -17.39 -15.48 6.25
C VAL A 164 -18.14 -14.40 5.45
N GLY A 165 -17.45 -13.33 5.06
CA GLY A 165 -17.97 -12.30 4.17
C GLY A 165 -18.98 -11.34 4.83
N GLN A 166 -20.04 -10.96 4.11
CA GLN A 166 -21.02 -9.93 4.53
C GLN A 166 -21.63 -10.21 5.91
N ALA A 167 -21.96 -11.47 6.19
CA ALA A 167 -22.58 -11.86 7.45
C ALA A 167 -21.64 -11.64 8.66
N GLY A 168 -20.32 -11.65 8.44
CA GLY A 168 -19.30 -11.39 9.45
C GLY A 168 -19.26 -9.92 9.89
N TRP A 169 -19.50 -8.97 8.98
CA TRP A 169 -19.48 -7.54 9.28
C TRP A 169 -20.59 -7.10 10.24
N GLY A 170 -21.82 -7.56 10.00
CA GLY A 170 -22.94 -7.27 10.92
C GLY A 170 -22.75 -7.91 12.29
N ALA A 171 -22.19 -9.13 12.35
CA ALA A 171 -21.86 -9.79 13.61
C ALA A 171 -20.78 -9.02 14.40
N LEU A 172 -19.74 -8.57 13.70
CA LEU A 172 -18.68 -7.74 14.28
C LEU A 172 -19.22 -6.41 14.84
N ALA A 173 -20.08 -5.70 14.09
CA ALA A 173 -20.67 -4.45 14.54
C ALA A 173 -21.50 -4.63 15.83
N LYS A 174 -22.37 -5.65 15.86
CA LYS A 174 -23.16 -5.99 17.06
C LYS A 174 -22.28 -6.38 18.25
N ASN A 175 -21.19 -7.07 18.00
CA ASN A 175 -20.25 -7.48 19.05
C ASN A 175 -19.44 -6.32 19.63
N GLN A 176 -18.94 -5.39 18.80
CA GLN A 176 -18.29 -4.18 19.30
C GLN A 176 -19.28 -3.30 20.07
N GLU A 177 -20.52 -3.25 19.60
CA GLU A 177 -21.58 -2.57 20.30
C GLU A 177 -21.89 -3.19 21.66
N MET A 178 -22.03 -4.51 21.74
CA MET A 178 -22.23 -5.24 23.00
C MET A 178 -21.12 -4.91 24.00
N GLN A 179 -19.86 -4.95 23.58
CA GLN A 179 -18.74 -4.59 24.46
C GLN A 179 -18.90 -3.15 24.98
N GLY A 180 -19.13 -2.18 24.10
CA GLY A 180 -19.30 -0.79 24.50
C GLY A 180 -20.52 -0.56 25.39
N ASN A 181 -21.59 -1.33 25.22
CA ASN A 181 -22.78 -1.26 26.06
C ASN A 181 -22.53 -1.87 27.45
N LEU A 182 -21.81 -3.00 27.55
CA LEU A 182 -21.40 -3.59 28.83
C LEU A 182 -20.50 -2.64 29.63
N GLU A 183 -19.56 -1.97 28.98
CA GLU A 183 -18.72 -0.96 29.63
C GLU A 183 -19.55 0.22 30.17
N LYS A 184 -20.50 0.72 29.37
CA LYS A 184 -21.39 1.83 29.75
C LYS A 184 -22.38 1.48 30.87
N THR A 185 -22.89 0.25 30.90
CA THR A 185 -23.87 -0.19 31.92
C THR A 185 -23.20 -0.74 33.18
N GLY A 186 -21.86 -0.70 33.26
CA GLY A 186 -21.11 -1.30 34.37
C GLY A 186 -21.25 -2.82 34.43
N GLY A 187 -21.48 -3.50 33.31
CA GLY A 187 -21.65 -4.95 33.23
C GLY A 187 -23.08 -5.44 33.49
N ASP A 188 -24.08 -4.57 33.55
CA ASP A 188 -25.49 -5.02 33.54
C ASP A 188 -25.82 -5.68 32.21
N ALA A 189 -26.05 -6.99 32.28
CA ALA A 189 -26.22 -7.87 31.13
C ALA A 189 -27.53 -7.60 30.39
N VAL A 190 -28.61 -7.32 31.12
CA VAL A 190 -29.95 -7.14 30.54
C VAL A 190 -30.02 -5.83 29.77
N SER A 191 -29.58 -4.74 30.40
CA SER A 191 -29.53 -3.43 29.74
C SER A 191 -28.57 -3.44 28.55
N ALA A 192 -27.41 -4.11 28.67
CA ALA A 192 -26.45 -4.20 27.58
C ALA A 192 -26.99 -4.98 26.37
N VAL A 193 -27.61 -6.14 26.58
CA VAL A 193 -28.27 -6.91 25.51
C VAL A 193 -29.39 -6.09 24.89
N LYS A 194 -30.29 -5.52 25.68
CA LYS A 194 -31.41 -4.72 25.18
C LYS A 194 -30.93 -3.54 24.33
N ASN A 195 -29.91 -2.80 24.79
CA ASN A 195 -29.35 -1.67 24.05
C ASN A 195 -28.69 -2.10 22.73
N THR A 196 -28.01 -3.25 22.75
CA THR A 196 -27.35 -3.82 21.56
C THR A 196 -28.36 -4.27 20.52
N GLU A 197 -29.41 -4.98 20.94
CA GLU A 197 -30.50 -5.42 20.07
C GLU A 197 -31.26 -4.22 19.47
N ALA A 198 -31.41 -3.14 20.23
CA ALA A 198 -32.12 -1.94 19.77
C ALA A 198 -31.40 -1.19 18.64
N ARG A 199 -30.07 -1.25 18.56
CA ARG A 199 -29.29 -0.56 17.53
C ARG A 199 -28.78 -1.51 16.45
N ASN A 200 -28.77 -2.81 16.69
CA ASN A 200 -28.60 -3.89 15.72
C ASN A 200 -27.44 -3.74 14.70
N GLY A 201 -26.34 -3.06 15.06
CA GLY A 201 -25.21 -2.80 14.16
C GLY A 201 -25.17 -1.39 13.55
N SER A 202 -26.16 -0.55 13.81
CA SER A 202 -26.19 0.85 13.35
C SER A 202 -25.06 1.74 13.91
N ASN A 203 -24.33 1.30 14.94
CA ASN A 203 -23.14 2.00 15.42
C ASN A 203 -21.88 1.74 14.56
N GLY A 204 -21.93 0.79 13.61
CA GLY A 204 -20.80 0.47 12.75
C GLY A 204 -19.67 -0.29 13.46
N VAL A 205 -18.54 -0.41 12.77
CA VAL A 205 -17.31 -1.02 13.30
C VAL A 205 -16.23 0.03 13.45
N SER A 206 -15.35 -0.14 14.44
CA SER A 206 -14.08 0.59 14.49
C SER A 206 -13.25 0.20 13.28
N TRP A 207 -12.87 1.19 12.49
CA TRP A 207 -12.19 1.05 11.21
C TRP A 207 -10.89 1.85 11.22
N VAL A 208 -10.34 2.18 10.05
CA VAL A 208 -9.04 2.86 9.89
C VAL A 208 -8.90 4.06 10.83
N GLY A 209 -7.81 4.08 11.60
CA GLY A 209 -7.53 5.17 12.55
C GLY A 209 -8.45 5.19 13.78
N GLY A 210 -9.24 4.13 14.00
CA GLY A 210 -10.15 3.99 15.13
C GLY A 210 -11.51 4.67 14.93
N GLN A 211 -11.77 5.27 13.76
CA GLN A 211 -13.05 5.91 13.44
C GLN A 211 -14.15 4.86 13.18
N LYS A 212 -15.41 5.18 13.52
CA LYS A 212 -16.54 4.30 13.23
C LYS A 212 -16.97 4.41 11.76
N ALA A 213 -17.16 3.27 11.10
CA ALA A 213 -17.63 3.18 9.72
C ALA A 213 -18.69 2.09 9.52
N GLY A 214 -19.51 2.24 8.47
CA GLY A 214 -20.54 1.29 8.07
C GLY A 214 -21.84 1.35 8.90
N GLY A 215 -21.91 2.17 9.95
CA GLY A 215 -23.13 2.40 10.72
C GLY A 215 -24.11 3.37 10.04
N SER A 216 -25.22 3.67 10.73
CA SER A 216 -26.20 4.66 10.27
C SER A 216 -25.60 6.07 10.30
N GLY A 217 -25.69 6.79 9.18
CA GLY A 217 -25.10 8.13 9.02
C GLY A 217 -23.55 8.15 8.97
N GLN A 218 -22.91 6.98 8.85
CA GLN A 218 -21.46 6.84 8.73
C GLN A 218 -21.07 6.56 7.28
N PRO A 219 -19.84 6.91 6.86
CA PRO A 219 -19.33 6.46 5.56
C PRO A 219 -19.31 4.92 5.50
N PRO A 220 -19.58 4.31 4.33
CA PRO A 220 -19.43 2.88 4.16
C PRO A 220 -17.96 2.47 4.35
N ILE A 221 -17.76 1.23 4.78
CA ILE A 221 -16.45 0.61 4.88
C ILE A 221 -16.02 0.25 3.46
N ARG A 222 -14.95 0.86 2.94
CA ARG A 222 -14.41 0.53 1.62
C ARG A 222 -13.15 -0.29 1.78
N VAL A 223 -13.27 -1.60 1.65
CA VAL A 223 -12.19 -2.53 1.99
C VAL A 223 -10.94 -2.26 1.16
N THR A 224 -11.04 -2.11 -0.16
CA THR A 224 -9.86 -1.88 -1.01
C THR A 224 -9.31 -0.47 -0.80
N SER A 225 -10.15 0.56 -0.99
CA SER A 225 -9.73 1.95 -0.97
C SER A 225 -9.15 2.37 0.39
N ASP A 226 -9.79 1.99 1.50
CA ASP A 226 -9.37 2.42 2.83
C ASP A 226 -8.08 1.70 3.28
N VAL A 227 -7.92 0.40 2.95
CA VAL A 227 -6.70 -0.36 3.25
C VAL A 227 -5.51 0.22 2.47
N VAL A 228 -5.68 0.51 1.18
CA VAL A 228 -4.62 1.09 0.34
C VAL A 228 -4.21 2.47 0.86
N ARG A 229 -5.19 3.32 1.19
CA ARG A 229 -4.91 4.65 1.78
C ARG A 229 -4.15 4.52 3.10
N ALA A 230 -4.57 3.62 3.98
CA ALA A 230 -3.87 3.36 5.23
C ALA A 230 -2.44 2.88 4.95
N GLY A 231 -2.25 1.90 4.07
CA GLY A 231 -0.96 1.35 3.69
C GLY A 231 0.00 2.39 3.10
N TYR A 232 -0.48 3.23 2.19
CA TYR A 232 0.29 4.36 1.65
C TYR A 232 0.78 5.27 2.78
N ASN A 233 -0.11 5.69 3.68
CA ASN A 233 0.25 6.59 4.77
C ASN A 233 1.22 5.94 5.78
N LEU A 234 1.01 4.67 6.12
CA LEU A 234 1.89 3.90 7.01
C LEU A 234 3.31 3.82 6.45
N LEU A 235 3.43 3.49 5.17
CA LEU A 235 4.72 3.37 4.51
C LEU A 235 5.45 4.71 4.44
N HIS A 236 4.76 5.84 4.48
CA HIS A 236 5.36 7.18 4.52
C HIS A 236 5.40 7.80 5.92
N ASN A 237 5.13 7.01 6.98
CA ASN A 237 5.11 7.49 8.37
C ASN A 237 4.17 8.70 8.61
N ARG A 238 2.99 8.67 7.97
CA ARG A 238 1.92 9.67 8.08
C ARG A 238 0.73 9.11 8.87
N SER A 239 -0.20 9.99 9.24
CA SER A 239 -1.48 9.55 9.82
C SER A 239 -2.26 8.70 8.81
N VAL A 240 -2.86 7.60 9.26
CA VAL A 240 -3.55 6.62 8.38
C VAL A 240 -4.73 7.21 7.61
N ASP A 241 -5.33 8.29 8.10
CA ASP A 241 -6.45 9.01 7.51
C ASP A 241 -6.06 10.23 6.66
N ASP A 242 -4.76 10.52 6.53
CA ASP A 242 -4.26 11.64 5.75
C ASP A 242 -4.60 11.49 4.26
N ARG A 243 -4.97 12.61 3.63
CA ARG A 243 -5.39 12.70 2.23
C ARG A 243 -4.50 13.62 1.40
N ALA A 244 -3.56 14.34 2.01
CA ALA A 244 -2.74 15.29 1.29
C ALA A 244 -1.74 14.58 0.36
N SER A 245 -1.36 15.23 -0.73
CA SER A 245 -0.29 14.77 -1.59
C SER A 245 1.08 14.91 -0.92
N ILE A 246 2.02 14.04 -1.30
CA ILE A 246 3.42 14.11 -0.90
C ILE A 246 4.17 14.94 -1.94
N SER A 247 4.88 15.97 -1.48
CA SER A 247 5.74 16.78 -2.35
C SER A 247 6.96 15.99 -2.82
N SER A 248 7.59 16.41 -3.93
CA SER A 248 8.80 15.72 -4.41
C SER A 248 9.95 15.73 -3.40
N SER A 249 10.05 16.77 -2.56
CA SER A 249 11.06 16.84 -1.49
C SER A 249 10.75 15.88 -0.34
N ASP A 250 9.48 15.71 0.01
CA ASP A 250 9.04 14.79 1.07
C ASP A 250 9.01 13.33 0.59
N CYS A 251 8.98 13.09 -0.72
CA CYS A 251 8.98 11.73 -1.25
C CYS A 251 10.31 10.99 -0.96
N LEU A 252 11.41 11.72 -0.72
CA LEU A 252 12.75 11.19 -0.40
C LEU A 252 13.32 10.17 -1.40
N GLY A 253 12.69 9.99 -2.57
CA GLY A 253 13.03 8.98 -3.57
C GLY A 253 12.27 7.65 -3.44
N GLY A 254 11.19 7.59 -2.64
CA GLY A 254 10.34 6.40 -2.51
C GLY A 254 9.56 6.09 -3.79
N ALA A 255 9.57 4.82 -4.22
CA ALA A 255 8.92 4.44 -5.48
C ALA A 255 7.39 4.64 -5.47
N ILE A 256 6.74 4.49 -4.30
CA ILE A 256 5.28 4.67 -4.18
C ILE A 256 4.90 6.13 -4.43
N CYS A 257 5.50 7.10 -3.72
CA CYS A 257 5.19 8.52 -3.89
C CYS A 257 5.63 9.11 -5.23
N GLN A 258 6.63 8.50 -5.89
CA GLN A 258 6.99 8.84 -7.27
C GLN A 258 5.95 8.34 -8.28
N THR A 259 5.25 7.25 -7.95
CA THR A 259 4.24 6.63 -8.82
C THR A 259 2.87 7.24 -8.61
N TRP A 260 2.49 7.51 -7.36
CA TRP A 260 1.25 8.15 -6.96
C TRP A 260 1.53 9.27 -5.97
N THR A 261 1.17 10.48 -6.37
CA THR A 261 1.46 11.69 -5.59
C THR A 261 0.61 11.80 -4.34
N SER A 262 -0.52 11.09 -4.27
CA SER A 262 -1.43 11.10 -3.13
C SER A 262 -1.96 9.70 -2.84
N PRO A 263 -2.38 9.42 -1.59
CA PRO A 263 -3.00 8.13 -1.26
C PRO A 263 -4.30 7.89 -2.05
N GLN A 264 -5.02 8.96 -2.40
CA GLN A 264 -6.26 8.87 -3.18
C GLN A 264 -6.00 8.34 -4.60
N GLU A 265 -4.93 8.81 -5.25
CA GLU A 265 -4.53 8.39 -6.59
C GLU A 265 -4.19 6.88 -6.62
N GLU A 266 -3.52 6.38 -5.58
CA GLU A 266 -3.25 4.95 -5.45
C GLU A 266 -4.53 4.16 -5.17
N SER A 267 -5.37 4.60 -4.24
CA SER A 267 -6.64 3.94 -3.92
C SER A 267 -7.55 3.82 -5.15
N GLU A 268 -7.64 4.86 -5.98
CA GLU A 268 -8.43 4.83 -7.23
C GLU A 268 -7.86 3.82 -8.23
N TRP A 269 -6.53 3.79 -8.37
CA TRP A 269 -5.87 2.80 -9.22
C TRP A 269 -6.13 1.38 -8.72
N ALA A 270 -6.04 1.15 -7.40
CA ALA A 270 -6.32 -0.14 -6.78
C ALA A 270 -7.76 -0.61 -6.99
N VAL A 271 -8.75 0.28 -6.86
CA VAL A 271 -10.15 -0.02 -7.12
C VAL A 271 -10.39 -0.37 -8.59
N ARG A 272 -9.70 0.29 -9.54
CA ARG A 272 -9.78 -0.10 -10.95
C ARG A 272 -9.26 -1.52 -11.18
N VAL A 273 -8.16 -1.91 -10.53
CA VAL A 273 -7.56 -3.25 -10.70
C VAL A 273 -8.39 -4.33 -10.01
N LEU A 274 -8.63 -4.16 -8.71
CA LEU A 274 -9.14 -5.21 -7.82
C LEU A 274 -10.66 -5.13 -7.61
N GLY A 275 -11.25 -3.98 -7.91
CA GLY A 275 -12.61 -3.67 -7.53
C GLY A 275 -12.72 -3.13 -6.10
N GLU A 276 -13.96 -2.96 -5.66
CA GLU A 276 -14.28 -2.44 -4.33
C GLU A 276 -15.42 -3.25 -3.71
N SER A 277 -15.34 -3.42 -2.38
CA SER A 277 -16.42 -3.94 -1.56
C SER A 277 -16.78 -2.87 -0.54
N GLU A 278 -17.90 -2.21 -0.75
CA GLU A 278 -18.47 -1.26 0.19
C GLU A 278 -19.41 -1.99 1.13
N VAL A 279 -19.16 -1.89 2.43
CA VAL A 279 -19.93 -2.58 3.46
C VAL A 279 -20.60 -1.59 4.39
N ALA A 280 -21.87 -1.87 4.67
CA ALA A 280 -22.62 -1.23 5.73
C ALA A 280 -23.28 -2.28 6.64
N THR A 281 -23.53 -1.88 7.87
CA THR A 281 -23.96 -2.73 8.99
C THR A 281 -25.28 -2.25 9.61
N CYS A 282 -25.83 -1.15 9.09
CA CYS A 282 -27.17 -0.67 9.43
C CYS A 282 -28.27 -1.56 8.85
N ASP A 283 -29.41 -1.64 9.55
CA ASP A 283 -30.56 -2.44 9.12
C ASP A 283 -31.34 -1.84 7.95
N SER A 284 -31.31 -0.51 7.81
CA SER A 284 -32.09 0.23 6.82
C SER A 284 -31.27 0.69 5.61
N CYS A 285 -30.10 0.11 5.38
CA CYS A 285 -29.18 0.53 4.33
C CYS A 285 -28.77 -0.62 3.41
N GLU A 286 -28.22 -0.29 2.25
CA GLU A 286 -27.58 -1.26 1.36
C GLU A 286 -26.33 -1.79 2.06
N THR A 287 -26.43 -3.00 2.60
CA THR A 287 -25.39 -3.60 3.47
C THR A 287 -24.15 -4.05 2.71
N LEU A 288 -24.24 -4.24 1.39
CA LEU A 288 -23.12 -4.61 0.54
C LEU A 288 -23.31 -4.04 -0.86
N ARG A 289 -22.31 -3.31 -1.33
CA ARG A 289 -22.18 -2.91 -2.73
C ARG A 289 -20.81 -3.34 -3.23
N ALA A 290 -20.80 -4.18 -4.26
CA ALA A 290 -19.56 -4.67 -4.87
C ALA A 290 -19.37 -4.04 -6.26
N THR A 291 -18.18 -3.54 -6.52
CA THR A 291 -17.75 -3.06 -7.84
C THR A 291 -16.66 -3.99 -8.35
N ALA A 292 -16.83 -4.55 -9.54
CA ALA A 292 -15.83 -5.43 -10.13
C ALA A 292 -14.60 -4.65 -10.60
N GLY A 293 -13.41 -5.21 -10.36
CA GLY A 293 -12.17 -4.72 -10.95
C GLY A 293 -12.04 -5.10 -12.42
N SER A 294 -11.33 -4.28 -13.18
CA SER A 294 -11.02 -4.53 -14.59
C SER A 294 -9.77 -5.38 -14.81
N GLY A 295 -9.00 -5.66 -13.74
CA GLY A 295 -7.68 -6.28 -13.81
C GLY A 295 -6.62 -5.36 -14.42
N LEU A 296 -5.41 -5.91 -14.64
CA LEU A 296 -4.26 -5.16 -15.15
C LEU A 296 -4.28 -4.94 -16.68
N SER A 297 -4.93 -5.79 -17.46
CA SER A 297 -4.86 -5.74 -18.94
C SER A 297 -5.37 -4.44 -19.57
N PRO A 298 -6.52 -3.86 -19.16
CA PRO A 298 -6.96 -2.57 -19.70
C PRO A 298 -5.98 -1.43 -19.39
N LEU A 299 -5.35 -1.47 -18.21
CA LEU A 299 -4.36 -0.48 -17.80
C LEU A 299 -3.07 -0.59 -18.61
N ILE A 300 -2.71 -1.80 -19.05
CA ILE A 300 -1.59 -2.02 -19.98
C ILE A 300 -1.89 -1.39 -21.34
N GLN A 301 -3.13 -1.51 -21.84
CA GLN A 301 -3.53 -0.90 -23.10
C GLN A 301 -3.55 0.64 -23.03
N GLU A 302 -4.02 1.20 -21.92
CA GLU A 302 -3.94 2.65 -21.65
C GLU A 302 -2.48 3.12 -21.64
N ALA A 303 -1.63 2.47 -20.84
CA ALA A 303 -0.21 2.78 -20.78
C ALA A 303 0.47 2.65 -22.15
N TYR A 304 0.14 1.61 -22.93
CA TYR A 304 0.64 1.43 -24.30
C TYR A 304 0.34 2.63 -25.18
N SER A 305 -0.91 3.12 -25.16
CA SER A 305 -1.32 4.26 -25.97
C SER A 305 -0.56 5.54 -25.59
N GLU A 306 -0.32 5.76 -24.30
CA GLU A 306 0.44 6.90 -23.78
C GLU A 306 1.92 6.81 -24.15
N ARG A 307 2.55 5.64 -23.94
CA ARG A 307 3.96 5.41 -24.28
C ARG A 307 4.20 5.52 -25.78
N LEU A 308 3.31 4.96 -26.61
CA LEU A 308 3.41 5.05 -28.06
C LEU A 308 3.31 6.50 -28.53
N LYS A 309 2.39 7.29 -27.98
CA LYS A 309 2.25 8.72 -28.31
C LYS A 309 3.52 9.50 -27.93
N ALA A 310 4.11 9.22 -26.77
CA ALA A 310 5.37 9.83 -26.35
C ALA A 310 6.52 9.47 -27.30
N LEU A 311 6.64 8.18 -27.66
CA LEU A 311 7.65 7.69 -28.61
C LEU A 311 7.47 8.31 -30.01
N GLN A 312 6.25 8.40 -30.54
CA GLN A 312 5.99 9.06 -31.82
C GLN A 312 6.41 10.53 -31.82
N GLY A 313 6.15 11.24 -30.71
CA GLY A 313 6.59 12.63 -30.55
C GLY A 313 8.12 12.74 -30.57
N LEU A 314 8.81 11.83 -29.88
CA LEU A 314 10.27 11.75 -29.86
C LEU A 314 10.83 11.39 -31.24
N LEU A 315 10.30 10.39 -31.93
CA LEU A 315 10.81 9.94 -33.23
C LEU A 315 10.61 10.98 -34.33
N SER A 316 9.43 11.60 -34.40
CA SER A 316 9.11 12.68 -35.35
C SER A 316 9.89 13.97 -35.13
N GLY A 317 10.56 14.13 -33.99
CA GLY A 317 11.26 15.36 -33.61
C GLY A 317 10.36 16.47 -33.08
N SER A 318 9.04 16.24 -32.97
CA SER A 318 8.12 17.19 -32.34
C SER A 318 8.35 17.34 -30.83
N LEU A 319 8.92 16.32 -30.18
CA LEU A 319 9.43 16.38 -28.81
C LEU A 319 10.96 16.25 -28.81
N PRO A 320 11.70 17.19 -28.20
CA PRO A 320 13.14 17.01 -28.00
C PRO A 320 13.39 15.90 -26.97
N PRO A 321 14.48 15.11 -27.09
CA PRO A 321 14.86 14.04 -26.17
C PRO A 321 15.46 14.62 -24.86
N THR A 322 14.63 15.37 -24.14
CA THR A 322 14.89 15.84 -22.78
C THR A 322 14.57 14.72 -21.77
N PRO A 323 15.17 14.72 -20.56
CA PRO A 323 14.90 13.72 -19.53
C PRO A 323 13.39 13.55 -19.25
N ASP A 324 12.64 14.65 -19.16
CA ASP A 324 11.19 14.62 -18.91
C ASP A 324 10.39 13.98 -20.04
N ASN A 325 10.79 14.19 -21.30
CA ASN A 325 10.11 13.59 -22.45
C ASN A 325 10.47 12.12 -22.62
N LEU A 326 11.73 11.75 -22.36
CA LEU A 326 12.17 10.35 -22.32
C LEU A 326 11.47 9.58 -21.19
N ALA A 327 11.29 10.19 -20.01
CA ALA A 327 10.56 9.60 -18.89
C ALA A 327 9.10 9.22 -19.25
N LYS A 328 8.45 10.01 -20.12
CA LYS A 328 7.09 9.71 -20.64
C LYS A 328 7.05 8.49 -21.57
N ALA A 329 8.15 8.15 -22.24
CA ALA A 329 8.28 6.92 -23.01
C ALA A 329 8.85 5.74 -22.20
N SER A 330 9.45 6.03 -21.04
CA SER A 330 10.19 5.09 -20.20
C SER A 330 9.33 4.40 -19.15
N SER A 331 9.85 3.32 -18.56
CA SER A 331 9.34 2.75 -17.32
C SER A 331 10.48 2.58 -16.31
N PRO A 332 10.20 2.42 -15.00
CA PRO A 332 11.25 2.27 -13.98
C PRO A 332 12.19 1.09 -14.23
N MET A 333 11.71 0.00 -14.86
CA MET A 333 12.52 -1.19 -15.15
C MET A 333 13.05 -1.23 -16.59
N LEU A 334 12.48 -0.43 -17.49
CA LEU A 334 12.89 -0.30 -18.88
C LEU A 334 12.90 1.19 -19.27
N PRO A 335 13.99 1.92 -18.96
CA PRO A 335 14.16 3.30 -19.38
C PRO A 335 14.33 3.36 -20.90
N VAL A 336 13.95 4.47 -21.51
CA VAL A 336 14.19 4.79 -22.91
C VAL A 336 15.18 5.94 -22.95
N THR A 337 16.39 5.67 -23.44
CA THR A 337 17.49 6.64 -23.48
C THR A 337 17.46 7.45 -24.77
N ARG A 338 18.27 8.51 -24.84
CA ARG A 338 18.47 9.26 -26.07
C ARG A 338 19.04 8.38 -27.18
N GLY A 339 20.02 7.53 -26.87
CA GLY A 339 20.64 6.64 -27.87
C GLY A 339 19.65 5.66 -28.47
N VAL A 340 18.69 5.14 -27.69
CA VAL A 340 17.60 4.31 -28.25
C VAL A 340 16.71 5.09 -29.20
N ILE A 341 16.38 6.36 -28.91
CA ILE A 341 15.58 7.19 -29.81
C ILE A 341 16.34 7.50 -31.11
N GLU A 342 17.63 7.81 -31.02
CA GLU A 342 18.48 8.08 -32.19
C GLU A 342 18.63 6.83 -33.04
N ALA A 343 18.95 5.68 -32.43
CA ALA A 343 19.04 4.41 -33.12
C ALA A 343 17.70 3.99 -33.78
N LEU A 344 16.56 4.25 -33.13
CA LEU A 344 15.25 3.99 -33.72
C LEU A 344 14.96 4.89 -34.93
N ARG A 345 15.36 6.17 -34.92
CA ARG A 345 15.15 7.08 -36.05
C ARG A 345 15.91 6.64 -37.30
N ASP A 346 17.06 6.01 -37.11
CA ASP A 346 17.92 5.53 -38.18
C ASP A 346 17.55 4.11 -38.66
N ASP A 347 16.64 3.40 -37.97
CA ASP A 347 16.23 2.04 -38.35
C ASP A 347 15.08 2.06 -39.38
N PRO A 348 15.18 1.32 -40.50
CA PRO A 348 14.10 1.23 -41.49
C PRO A 348 12.79 0.67 -40.92
N ASP A 349 12.84 -0.14 -39.86
CA ASP A 349 11.69 -0.76 -39.21
C ASP A 349 11.19 0.03 -37.99
N GLN A 350 11.49 1.34 -37.92
CA GLN A 350 11.22 2.21 -36.76
C GLN A 350 9.79 2.10 -36.20
N ASP A 351 8.78 2.00 -37.07
CA ASP A 351 7.38 1.96 -36.64
C ASP A 351 7.04 0.67 -35.89
N LEU A 352 7.57 -0.46 -36.36
CA LEU A 352 7.38 -1.76 -35.72
C LEU A 352 8.11 -1.80 -34.38
N LEU A 353 9.37 -1.36 -34.37
CA LEU A 353 10.22 -1.35 -33.18
C LEU A 353 9.69 -0.38 -32.12
N ALA A 354 9.18 0.80 -32.52
CA ALA A 354 8.54 1.75 -31.62
C ALA A 354 7.26 1.19 -30.99
N ARG A 355 6.40 0.50 -31.77
CA ARG A 355 5.21 -0.17 -31.22
C ARG A 355 5.60 -1.29 -30.26
N ARG A 356 6.64 -2.05 -30.58
CA ARG A 356 7.10 -3.11 -29.69
C ARG A 356 7.69 -2.53 -28.40
N LEU A 357 8.54 -1.53 -28.47
CA LEU A 357 9.11 -0.84 -27.31
C LEU A 357 8.03 -0.20 -26.43
N ALA A 358 7.00 0.42 -27.04
CA ALA A 358 5.84 0.93 -26.31
C ALA A 358 5.12 -0.17 -25.53
N SER A 359 4.98 -1.37 -26.11
CA SER A 359 4.33 -2.51 -25.45
C SER A 359 5.15 -3.05 -24.26
N GLU A 360 6.48 -3.10 -24.40
CA GLU A 360 7.40 -3.57 -23.35
C GLU A 360 7.46 -2.58 -22.18
N THR A 361 7.58 -1.28 -22.48
CA THR A 361 7.58 -0.21 -21.47
C THR A 361 6.23 -0.08 -20.76
N ALA A 362 5.11 -0.24 -21.48
CA ALA A 362 3.77 -0.24 -20.88
C ALA A 362 3.57 -1.41 -19.90
N LEU A 363 3.92 -2.63 -20.32
CA LEU A 363 3.83 -3.81 -19.46
C LEU A 363 4.73 -3.65 -18.23
N SER A 364 5.97 -3.22 -18.41
CA SER A 364 6.91 -2.98 -17.29
C SER A 364 6.37 -1.92 -16.32
N SER A 365 5.80 -0.83 -16.84
CA SER A 365 5.22 0.23 -16.02
C SER A 365 4.05 -0.27 -15.17
N VAL A 366 3.13 -1.07 -15.73
CA VAL A 366 1.98 -1.60 -14.99
C VAL A 366 2.41 -2.68 -14.00
N LEU A 367 3.37 -3.54 -14.36
CA LEU A 367 3.94 -4.52 -13.44
C LEU A 367 4.57 -3.84 -12.22
N ASN A 368 5.32 -2.75 -12.44
CA ASN A 368 5.90 -1.97 -11.34
C ASN A 368 4.80 -1.42 -10.42
N LYS A 369 3.74 -0.80 -10.98
CA LYS A 369 2.58 -0.33 -10.21
C LYS A 369 1.93 -1.47 -9.40
N ALA A 370 1.71 -2.62 -10.00
CA ALA A 370 1.11 -3.78 -9.32
C ALA A 370 1.97 -4.27 -8.14
N LEU A 371 3.29 -4.31 -8.29
CA LEU A 371 4.22 -4.69 -7.22
C LEU A 371 4.27 -3.66 -6.08
N LEU A 372 4.09 -2.37 -6.39
CA LEU A 372 3.99 -1.33 -5.37
C LEU A 372 2.66 -1.44 -4.61
N LEU A 373 1.55 -1.62 -5.32
CA LEU A 373 0.22 -1.86 -4.71
C LEU A 373 0.23 -3.08 -3.77
N LEU A 374 0.90 -4.16 -4.15
CA LEU A 374 1.03 -5.34 -3.29
C LEU A 374 1.68 -4.97 -1.94
N ARG A 375 2.72 -4.12 -1.96
CA ARG A 375 3.40 -3.67 -0.74
C ARG A 375 2.52 -2.76 0.10
N THR A 376 1.72 -1.89 -0.52
CA THR A 376 0.81 -0.99 0.20
C THR A 376 -0.36 -1.76 0.82
N LEU A 377 -0.94 -2.73 0.11
CA LEU A 377 -1.95 -3.64 0.65
C LEU A 377 -1.44 -4.43 1.86
N LEU A 378 -0.22 -4.98 1.77
CA LEU A 378 0.41 -5.68 2.90
C LEU A 378 0.63 -4.74 4.09
N ALA A 379 1.14 -3.53 3.86
CA ALA A 379 1.31 -2.55 4.93
C ALA A 379 -0.02 -2.14 5.57
N GLY A 380 -1.05 -1.89 4.76
CA GLY A 380 -2.40 -1.57 5.23
C GLY A 380 -3.05 -2.70 6.01
N SER A 381 -2.77 -3.96 5.66
CA SER A 381 -3.24 -5.14 6.39
C SER A 381 -2.79 -5.16 7.86
N HIS A 382 -1.67 -4.50 8.16
CA HIS A 382 -1.06 -4.42 9.48
C HIS A 382 -1.51 -3.20 10.29
N GLU A 383 -2.38 -2.34 9.76
CA GLU A 383 -3.01 -1.29 10.58
C GLU A 383 -3.85 -1.96 11.68
N PRO A 384 -3.73 -1.60 12.97
CA PRO A 384 -4.32 -2.39 14.06
C PRO A 384 -5.85 -2.55 14.03
N ASN A 385 -6.57 -1.54 13.53
CA ASN A 385 -8.03 -1.59 13.38
C ASN A 385 -8.46 -2.42 12.17
N ILE A 386 -7.63 -2.54 11.13
CA ILE A 386 -7.84 -3.47 10.00
C ILE A 386 -7.42 -4.90 10.38
N ALA A 387 -6.28 -5.06 11.07
CA ALA A 387 -5.70 -6.34 11.50
C ALA A 387 -6.61 -7.11 12.45
N SER A 388 -7.39 -6.40 13.27
CA SER A 388 -8.35 -7.00 14.22
C SER A 388 -9.70 -7.36 13.60
N VAL A 389 -9.93 -7.02 12.33
CA VAL A 389 -11.20 -7.23 11.63
C VAL A 389 -11.07 -8.40 10.64
N GLU A 390 -11.45 -9.59 11.09
CA GLU A 390 -11.32 -10.83 10.29
C GLU A 390 -12.01 -10.74 8.91
N PRO A 391 -13.26 -10.22 8.78
CA PRO A 391 -13.90 -10.11 7.47
C PRO A 391 -13.13 -9.24 6.48
N ALA A 392 -12.39 -8.23 6.97
CA ALA A 392 -11.49 -7.42 6.15
C ALA A 392 -10.25 -8.21 5.73
N GLN A 393 -9.63 -8.93 6.66
CA GLN A 393 -8.44 -9.76 6.39
C GLN A 393 -8.74 -10.84 5.35
N SER A 394 -9.90 -11.49 5.45
CA SER A 394 -10.35 -12.49 4.47
C SER A 394 -10.55 -11.90 3.07
N ALA A 395 -11.20 -10.74 2.97
CA ALA A 395 -11.39 -10.03 1.70
C ALA A 395 -10.05 -9.54 1.12
N LEU A 396 -9.17 -9.00 1.97
CA LEU A 396 -7.86 -8.51 1.59
C LEU A 396 -6.95 -9.63 1.07
N THR A 397 -6.95 -10.79 1.73
CA THR A 397 -6.18 -11.97 1.29
C THR A 397 -6.62 -12.40 -0.11
N LYS A 398 -7.93 -12.44 -0.38
CA LYS A 398 -8.44 -12.75 -1.73
C LYS A 398 -7.99 -11.74 -2.78
N ASN A 399 -7.99 -10.44 -2.43
CA ASN A 399 -7.53 -9.38 -3.32
C ASN A 399 -6.02 -9.49 -3.60
N ILE A 400 -5.21 -9.72 -2.56
CA ILE A 400 -3.76 -9.95 -2.67
C ILE A 400 -3.48 -11.17 -3.55
N ASP A 401 -4.12 -12.31 -3.28
CA ASP A 401 -3.95 -13.53 -4.06
C ASP A 401 -4.33 -13.33 -5.54
N THR A 402 -5.38 -12.54 -5.80
CA THR A 402 -5.80 -12.20 -7.17
C THR A 402 -4.76 -11.35 -7.87
N LEU A 403 -4.27 -10.30 -7.21
CA LEU A 403 -3.21 -9.45 -7.74
C LEU A 403 -1.94 -10.24 -8.04
N GLU A 404 -1.51 -11.10 -7.12
CA GLU A 404 -0.32 -11.94 -7.32
C GLU A 404 -0.48 -12.90 -8.48
N ARG A 405 -1.68 -13.49 -8.67
CA ARG A 405 -1.95 -14.34 -9.83
C ARG A 405 -1.85 -13.54 -11.13
N GLU A 406 -2.44 -12.34 -11.20
CA GLU A 406 -2.31 -11.48 -12.38
C GLU A 406 -0.86 -11.09 -12.66
N ILE A 407 -0.10 -10.73 -11.62
CA ILE A 407 1.35 -10.42 -11.74
C ILE A 407 2.11 -11.63 -12.31
N ARG A 408 1.89 -12.84 -11.77
CA ARG A 408 2.56 -14.06 -12.27
C ARG A 408 2.19 -14.38 -13.72
N LEU A 409 0.93 -14.17 -14.10
CA LEU A 409 0.48 -14.34 -15.48
C LEU A 409 1.20 -13.38 -16.43
N LEU A 410 1.26 -12.09 -16.09
CA LEU A 410 1.97 -11.09 -16.91
C LEU A 410 3.49 -11.35 -16.98
N GLN A 411 4.10 -11.79 -15.87
CA GLN A 411 5.52 -12.18 -15.87
C GLN A 411 5.77 -13.37 -16.79
N THR A 412 4.91 -14.38 -16.75
CA THR A 412 5.00 -15.54 -17.63
C THR A 412 4.83 -15.14 -19.10
N GLU A 413 3.87 -14.27 -19.41
CA GLU A 413 3.65 -13.75 -20.76
C GLU A 413 4.88 -12.96 -21.27
N LEU A 414 5.48 -12.11 -20.43
CA LEU A 414 6.70 -11.38 -20.75
C LEU A 414 7.86 -12.34 -21.01
N GLN A 415 8.07 -13.33 -20.14
CA GLN A 415 9.16 -14.29 -20.26
C GLN A 415 9.01 -15.12 -21.54
N VAL A 416 7.79 -15.58 -21.87
CA VAL A 416 7.51 -16.28 -23.13
C VAL A 416 7.82 -15.37 -24.32
N ARG A 417 7.41 -14.10 -24.29
CA ARG A 417 7.73 -13.14 -25.36
C ARG A 417 9.23 -12.88 -25.51
N GLN A 418 9.98 -12.84 -24.42
CA GLN A 418 11.45 -12.65 -24.43
C GLN A 418 12.20 -13.91 -24.91
N MET A 419 11.71 -15.10 -24.57
CA MET A 419 12.28 -16.35 -25.09
C MET A 419 12.05 -16.51 -26.60
N LEU A 420 10.93 -15.98 -27.10
CA LEU A 420 10.59 -16.02 -28.52
C LEU A 420 11.20 -14.87 -29.34
N ALA A 421 11.58 -13.75 -28.71
CA ALA A 421 12.20 -12.59 -29.35
C ALA A 421 13.08 -11.81 -28.38
N THR A 422 14.29 -11.42 -28.81
CA THR A 422 15.22 -10.59 -28.04
C THR A 422 14.60 -9.23 -27.65
N ASN A 423 15.05 -8.65 -26.53
CA ASN A 423 14.62 -7.31 -26.10
C ASN A 423 14.81 -6.28 -27.23
N THR A 424 13.78 -5.49 -27.50
CA THR A 424 13.73 -4.55 -28.64
C THR A 424 14.78 -3.46 -28.54
N ALA A 425 15.02 -2.92 -27.33
CA ALA A 425 16.04 -1.87 -27.14
C ALA A 425 17.44 -2.40 -27.45
N SER A 426 17.78 -3.60 -26.97
CA SER A 426 19.05 -4.26 -27.30
C SER A 426 19.17 -4.55 -28.80
N LEU A 427 18.12 -5.08 -29.41
CA LEU A 427 18.10 -5.37 -30.85
C LEU A 427 18.32 -4.12 -31.70
N VAL A 428 17.68 -3.01 -31.35
CA VAL A 428 17.84 -1.72 -32.04
C VAL A 428 19.27 -1.22 -31.92
N LEU A 429 19.84 -1.25 -30.72
CA LEU A 429 21.22 -0.81 -30.48
C LEU A 429 22.23 -1.68 -31.22
N ASP A 430 22.03 -3.00 -31.25
CA ASP A 430 22.91 -3.94 -31.96
C ASP A 430 22.85 -3.73 -33.48
N ARG A 431 21.65 -3.50 -34.05
CA ARG A 431 21.48 -3.17 -35.48
C ARG A 431 22.14 -1.85 -35.83
N HIS A 432 21.96 -0.83 -35.01
CA HIS A 432 22.55 0.48 -35.23
C HIS A 432 24.09 0.42 -35.18
N ALA A 433 24.67 -0.29 -34.22
CA ALA A 433 26.12 -0.52 -34.14
C ALA A 433 26.65 -1.28 -35.38
N GLY A 434 25.97 -2.35 -35.79
CA GLY A 434 26.35 -3.12 -36.98
C GLY A 434 26.28 -2.31 -38.27
N GLY A 435 25.27 -1.43 -38.42
CA GLY A 435 25.16 -0.50 -39.53
C GLY A 435 26.27 0.56 -39.55
N ALA A 436 26.60 1.12 -38.39
CA ALA A 436 27.70 2.08 -38.25
C ALA A 436 29.06 1.43 -38.58
N ASP A 437 29.34 0.23 -38.09
CA ASP A 437 30.58 -0.49 -38.39
C ASP A 437 30.67 -0.90 -39.87
N ALA A 438 29.56 -1.36 -40.47
CA ALA A 438 29.51 -1.65 -41.90
C ALA A 438 29.79 -0.40 -42.75
N SER A 439 29.28 0.77 -42.34
CA SER A 439 29.56 2.04 -43.02
C SER A 439 31.02 2.48 -42.90
N ARG A 440 31.69 2.16 -41.78
CA ARG A 440 33.12 2.44 -41.56
C ARG A 440 34.03 1.52 -42.38
N THR A 441 33.58 0.31 -42.70
CA THR A 441 34.32 -0.64 -43.56
C THR A 441 34.20 -0.39 -45.05
N VAL A 442 33.35 0.56 -45.48
CA VAL A 442 33.43 1.12 -46.83
C VAL A 442 34.65 2.06 -46.85
N GLU A 443 35.85 1.47 -46.91
CA GLU A 443 37.03 2.23 -47.31
C GLU A 443 36.74 2.88 -48.65
N GLN A 444 36.81 4.20 -48.67
CA GLN A 444 36.76 5.02 -49.86
C GLN A 444 38.01 4.71 -50.68
N GLY A 445 37.96 3.64 -51.48
CA GLY A 445 39.01 3.32 -52.44
C GLY A 445 39.27 4.56 -53.28
N ASP A 446 40.54 4.99 -53.30
CA ASP A 446 41.00 6.14 -54.08
C ASP A 446 40.45 6.00 -55.51
N PRO A 447 39.65 6.95 -56.03
CA PRO A 447 38.94 6.79 -57.30
C PRO A 447 39.87 6.68 -58.51
N GLU A 448 41.17 6.94 -58.34
CA GLU A 448 42.19 6.69 -59.35
C GLU A 448 43.21 5.62 -58.87
N PRO A 449 43.20 4.42 -59.48
CA PRO A 449 44.08 3.30 -59.10
C PRO A 449 45.58 3.58 -59.19
N ASP A 450 46.00 4.67 -59.84
CA ASP A 450 47.40 4.87 -60.28
C ASP A 450 48.10 6.07 -59.64
N ARG A 451 47.43 6.79 -58.71
CA ARG A 451 47.93 8.04 -58.15
C ARG A 451 49.24 7.89 -57.37
N LEU A 452 49.45 6.74 -56.73
CA LEU A 452 50.68 6.41 -56.02
C LEU A 452 51.83 6.06 -56.99
N ASN A 453 51.52 5.36 -58.09
CA ASN A 453 52.52 5.04 -59.12
C ASN A 453 52.95 6.31 -59.88
N ASP A 454 52.03 7.24 -60.13
CA ASP A 454 52.30 8.53 -60.73
C ASP A 454 53.12 9.47 -59.82
N ALA A 455 52.97 9.35 -58.50
CA ALA A 455 53.77 10.11 -57.54
C ALA A 455 55.21 9.59 -57.47
N ASP A 456 55.42 8.27 -57.61
CA ASP A 456 56.74 7.65 -57.62
C ASP A 456 57.47 7.80 -58.97
N ALA A 457 56.74 7.88 -60.08
CA ALA A 457 57.31 8.15 -61.40
C ALA A 457 57.92 9.55 -61.52
N ARG A 458 57.45 10.53 -60.73
CA ARG A 458 57.97 11.92 -60.71
C ARG A 458 59.21 12.11 -59.84
N ARG A 459 59.69 11.05 -59.17
CA ARG A 459 60.90 11.07 -58.32
C ARG A 459 62.16 10.46 -58.96
N LYS A 460 62.09 10.05 -60.23
CA LYS A 460 63.24 9.73 -61.07
C LYS A 460 63.36 10.76 -62.17
#